data_AF-A0A2S5TIZ7-F1
#
_entry.id   AF-A0A2S5TIZ7-F1
#
_cell.length_a   1.000
_cell.length_b   1.000
_cell.length_c   1.000
_cell.angle_alpha   90.00
_cell.angle_beta   90.00
_cell.angle_gamma   90.00
#
_symmetry.space_group_name_H-M   'P 1'
#
loop_
_entity.id
_entity.type
_entity.pdbx_description
1 polymer ?
#
loop_
_entity_poly.entity_id
_entity_poly.type
_entity_poly.pdbx_seq_one_letter_code
_entity_poly.pdbx_strand_id
1 'polypeptide(L)'
;MSRSFPPVAALLLALSLPAAAQAPASQDDAGLAARFLDCGYYFALLPSLSDRNAQGEQLASVKELENFSRLAALALVGRDEARLASSVARNGFSEELRQADAQGEEAVLRFLQSRSERCSALMKDKAPVVAPRIEAYIAADEAGTAP
;
A
#
# COMPACT_ATOMS: atom_id res chain seq x y z
N MET A 1 -29.77 -67.32 -1.78
CA MET A 1 -28.31 -67.45 -1.95
C MET A 1 -27.73 -66.04 -1.94
N SER A 2 -27.24 -65.61 -0.77
CA SER A 2 -26.72 -64.26 -0.53
C SER A 2 -25.26 -64.18 -0.98
N ARG A 3 -24.91 -63.15 -1.76
CA ARG A 3 -23.50 -62.81 -2.06
C ARG A 3 -23.19 -61.45 -1.43
N SER A 4 -22.35 -61.50 -0.41
CA SER A 4 -21.71 -60.37 0.25
C SER A 4 -20.59 -59.82 -0.63
N PHE A 5 -20.49 -58.49 -0.75
CA PHE A 5 -19.34 -57.79 -1.34
C PHE A 5 -18.51 -57.16 -0.22
N PRO A 6 -17.17 -57.32 -0.18
CA PRO A 6 -16.33 -56.55 0.72
C PRO A 6 -16.01 -55.15 0.14
N PRO A 7 -15.89 -54.12 0.99
CA PRO A 7 -15.41 -52.81 0.60
C PRO A 7 -13.87 -52.78 0.69
N VAL A 8 -13.17 -52.52 -0.40
CA VAL A 8 -11.72 -52.28 -0.38
C VAL A 8 -11.41 -50.98 -1.10
N ALA A 9 -11.16 -49.97 -0.26
CA ALA A 9 -10.12 -48.96 -0.37
C ALA A 9 -9.54 -48.67 -1.77
N ALA A 10 -9.80 -47.45 -2.24
CA ALA A 10 -8.79 -46.65 -2.90
C ALA A 10 -9.07 -45.17 -2.59
N LEU A 11 -8.62 -44.74 -1.40
CA LEU A 11 -8.33 -43.33 -1.14
C LEU A 11 -7.21 -42.92 -2.11
N LEU A 12 -7.55 -42.26 -3.20
CA LEU A 12 -6.63 -41.35 -3.86
C LEU A 12 -6.95 -39.95 -3.33
N LEU A 13 -6.27 -39.62 -2.23
CA LEU A 13 -6.12 -38.26 -1.72
C LEU A 13 -5.48 -37.42 -2.82
N ALA A 14 -6.30 -36.73 -3.60
CA ALA A 14 -5.89 -35.55 -4.32
C ALA A 14 -5.63 -34.44 -3.29
N LEU A 15 -4.45 -34.45 -2.68
CA LEU A 15 -3.88 -33.31 -1.97
C LEU A 15 -3.37 -32.30 -3.00
N SER A 16 -4.29 -31.79 -3.83
CA SER A 16 -4.10 -30.50 -4.50
C SER A 16 -4.39 -29.44 -3.45
N LEU A 17 -3.35 -29.04 -2.72
CA LEU A 17 -3.35 -27.81 -1.94
C LEU A 17 -3.91 -26.72 -2.86
N PRO A 18 -5.05 -26.07 -2.53
CA PRO A 18 -5.40 -24.87 -3.23
C PRO A 18 -4.26 -23.89 -2.96
N ALA A 19 -3.62 -23.41 -4.03
CA ALA A 19 -2.98 -22.10 -3.97
C ALA A 19 -4.00 -21.22 -3.25
N ALA A 20 -3.64 -20.70 -2.07
CA ALA A 20 -4.52 -19.85 -1.29
C ALA A 20 -4.76 -18.61 -2.16
N ALA A 21 -5.78 -18.68 -3.00
CA ALA A 21 -6.28 -17.59 -3.81
C ALA A 21 -6.74 -16.58 -2.78
N GLN A 22 -5.87 -15.60 -2.51
CA GLN A 22 -6.16 -14.54 -1.58
C GLN A 22 -7.46 -13.91 -2.05
N ALA A 23 -8.41 -13.81 -1.12
CA ALA A 23 -9.65 -13.11 -1.39
C ALA A 23 -9.28 -11.71 -1.91
N PRO A 24 -9.97 -11.21 -2.95
CA PRO A 24 -9.70 -9.87 -3.46
C PRO A 24 -9.78 -8.86 -2.32
N ALA A 25 -8.91 -7.85 -2.35
CA ALA A 25 -8.87 -6.82 -1.32
C ALA A 25 -10.27 -6.23 -1.12
N SER A 26 -10.64 -6.01 0.15
CA SER A 26 -11.90 -5.34 0.45
C SER A 26 -11.90 -3.93 -0.16
N GLN A 27 -13.07 -3.40 -0.49
CA GLN A 27 -13.19 -2.03 -1.01
C GLN A 27 -12.57 -1.00 -0.04
N ASP A 28 -12.68 -1.25 1.27
CA ASP A 28 -12.08 -0.44 2.33
C ASP A 28 -10.55 -0.49 2.30
N ASP A 29 -9.96 -1.68 2.09
CA ASP A 29 -8.51 -1.85 1.95
C ASP A 29 -7.98 -1.16 0.68
N ALA A 30 -8.69 -1.28 -0.43
CA ALA A 30 -8.33 -0.62 -1.68
C ALA A 30 -8.34 0.91 -1.54
N GLY A 31 -9.38 1.46 -0.90
CA GLY A 31 -9.46 2.88 -0.60
C GLY A 31 -8.36 3.35 0.35
N LEU A 32 -8.04 2.56 1.37
CA LEU A 32 -6.98 2.88 2.33
C LEU A 32 -5.59 2.81 1.67
N ALA A 33 -5.33 1.81 0.83
CA ALA A 33 -4.08 1.69 0.08
C ALA A 33 -3.85 2.87 -0.86
N ALA A 34 -4.89 3.33 -1.57
CA ALA A 34 -4.81 4.50 -2.42
C ALA A 34 -4.41 5.76 -1.64
N ARG A 35 -4.93 5.94 -0.42
CA ARG A 35 -4.56 7.05 0.47
C ARG A 35 -3.11 6.95 0.95
N PHE A 36 -2.63 5.74 1.27
CA PHE A 36 -1.22 5.53 1.60
C PHE A 36 -0.32 5.85 0.40
N LEU A 37 -0.66 5.40 -0.81
CA LEU A 37 0.11 5.69 -2.01
C LEU A 37 0.20 7.19 -2.30
N ASP A 38 -0.92 7.90 -2.19
CA ASP A 38 -0.96 9.36 -2.32
C ASP A 38 0.00 10.05 -1.32
N CYS A 39 0.02 9.61 -0.07
CA CYS A 39 0.96 10.11 0.92
C CYS A 39 2.42 9.72 0.63
N GLY A 40 2.65 8.52 0.10
CA GLY A 40 3.97 8.12 -0.39
C GLY A 40 4.49 9.08 -1.46
N TYR A 41 3.64 9.53 -2.39
CA TYR A 41 4.03 10.52 -3.40
C TYR A 41 4.32 11.90 -2.79
N TYR A 42 3.49 12.34 -1.84
CA TYR A 42 3.75 13.58 -1.10
C TYR A 42 5.13 13.54 -0.40
N PHE A 43 5.44 12.47 0.33
CA PHE A 43 6.73 12.32 1.01
C PHE A 43 7.91 12.21 0.02
N ALA A 44 7.74 11.52 -1.11
CA ALA A 44 8.78 11.44 -2.13
C ALA A 44 9.12 12.80 -2.76
N LEU A 45 8.16 13.73 -2.82
CA LEU A 45 8.33 15.04 -3.44
C LEU A 45 8.77 16.13 -2.46
N LEU A 46 8.50 15.98 -1.17
CA LEU A 46 8.91 16.95 -0.13
C LEU A 46 10.39 17.36 -0.22
N PRO A 47 11.37 16.44 -0.39
CA PRO A 47 12.78 16.81 -0.53
C PRO A 47 13.08 17.72 -1.73
N SER A 48 12.30 17.59 -2.82
CA SER A 48 12.45 18.42 -4.02
C SER A 48 11.74 19.77 -3.91
N LEU A 49 10.75 19.89 -3.01
CA LEU A 49 9.96 21.10 -2.80
C LEU A 49 10.52 21.98 -1.68
N SER A 50 11.19 21.39 -0.69
CA SER A 50 11.98 22.15 0.28
C SER A 50 13.30 22.55 -0.35
N ASP A 51 13.34 23.72 -0.98
CA ASP A 51 14.55 24.38 -1.44
C ASP A 51 15.62 24.32 -0.33
N ARG A 52 16.64 23.48 -0.54
CA ARG A 52 17.97 23.53 0.09
C ARG A 52 17.98 23.91 1.59
N ASN A 53 17.60 22.99 2.48
CA ASN A 53 18.11 22.94 3.88
C ASN A 53 17.54 21.81 4.76
N ALA A 54 16.77 20.86 4.21
CA ALA A 54 16.39 19.68 4.98
C ALA A 54 17.66 18.93 5.42
N GLN A 55 17.97 19.02 6.72
CA GLN A 55 19.12 18.35 7.34
C GLN A 55 18.93 16.84 7.19
N GLY A 56 20.03 16.07 7.15
CA GLY A 56 20.01 14.64 6.81
C GLY A 56 19.00 13.80 7.61
N GLU A 57 18.72 14.15 8.87
CA GLU A 57 17.72 13.48 9.72
C GLU A 57 16.27 13.73 9.26
N GLN A 58 15.96 14.93 8.76
CA GLN A 58 14.63 15.25 8.25
C GLN A 58 14.38 14.54 6.91
N LEU A 59 15.41 14.40 6.08
CA LEU A 59 15.32 13.60 4.84
C LEU A 59 15.18 12.11 5.14
N ALA A 60 15.88 11.58 6.14
CA ALA A 60 15.77 10.19 6.56
C ALA A 60 14.35 9.86 7.03
N SER A 61 13.78 10.68 7.92
CA SER A 61 12.40 10.49 8.40
C SER A 61 11.36 10.60 7.28
N VAL A 62 11.52 11.54 6.33
CA VAL A 62 10.65 11.60 5.15
C VAL A 62 10.77 10.34 4.29
N LYS A 63 11.97 9.78 4.14
CA LYS A 63 12.18 8.54 3.39
C LYS A 63 11.55 7.33 4.08
N GLU A 64 11.62 7.27 5.40
CA GLU A 64 10.93 6.25 6.19
C GLU A 64 9.41 6.33 6.01
N LEU A 65 8.84 7.54 6.02
CA LEU A 65 7.42 7.75 5.77
C LEU A 65 7.00 7.38 4.35
N GLU A 66 7.82 7.69 3.35
CA GLU A 66 7.63 7.25 1.96
C GLU A 66 7.60 5.71 1.88
N ASN A 67 8.62 5.05 2.45
CA ASN A 67 8.75 3.60 2.43
C ASN A 67 7.59 2.92 3.17
N PHE A 68 7.24 3.42 4.36
CA PHE A 68 6.11 2.94 5.14
C PHE A 68 4.82 3.03 4.34
N SER A 69 4.57 4.17 3.70
CA SER A 69 3.37 4.39 2.88
C SER A 69 3.26 3.38 1.73
N ARG A 70 4.39 3.08 1.06
CA ARG A 70 4.43 2.08 -0.03
C ARG A 70 4.20 0.67 0.49
N LEU A 71 4.86 0.29 1.59
CA LEU A 71 4.69 -1.03 2.21
C LEU A 71 3.27 -1.22 2.75
N ALA A 72 2.67 -0.20 3.33
CA ALA A 72 1.28 -0.21 3.79
C ALA A 72 0.33 -0.53 2.63
N ALA A 73 0.49 0.12 1.47
CA ALA A 73 -0.33 -0.15 0.31
C ALA A 73 -0.15 -1.60 -0.19
N LEU A 74 1.09 -2.08 -0.30
CA LEU A 74 1.38 -3.46 -0.69
C LEU A 74 0.75 -4.48 0.26
N ALA A 75 0.84 -4.24 1.57
CA ALA A 75 0.26 -5.11 2.59
C ALA A 75 -1.28 -5.10 2.61
N LEU A 76 -1.90 -4.05 2.09
CA LEU A 76 -3.36 -3.92 2.03
C LEU A 76 -3.94 -4.61 0.79
N VAL A 77 -3.31 -4.46 -0.37
CA VAL A 77 -3.91 -4.86 -1.66
C VAL A 77 -3.05 -5.80 -2.51
N GLY A 78 -1.80 -6.07 -2.13
CA GLY A 78 -0.87 -6.86 -2.92
C GLY A 78 -0.14 -6.06 -4.00
N ARG A 79 0.81 -6.72 -4.68
CA ARG A 79 1.76 -6.07 -5.59
C ARG A 79 1.10 -5.48 -6.83
N ASP A 80 0.21 -6.23 -7.49
CA ASP A 80 -0.36 -5.85 -8.78
C ASP A 80 -1.36 -4.70 -8.65
N GLU A 81 -2.26 -4.78 -7.67
CA GLU A 81 -3.22 -3.75 -7.33
C GLU A 81 -2.52 -2.47 -6.86
N ALA A 82 -1.50 -2.59 -6.00
CA ALA A 82 -0.72 -1.44 -5.57
C ALA A 82 0.00 -0.78 -6.75
N ARG A 83 0.50 -1.55 -7.73
CA ARG A 83 1.13 -1.01 -8.95
C ARG A 83 0.14 -0.20 -9.77
N LEU A 84 -1.08 -0.71 -9.97
CA LEU A 84 -2.14 -0.02 -10.69
C LEU A 84 -2.57 1.27 -9.96
N ALA A 85 -2.85 1.17 -8.66
CA ALA A 85 -3.24 2.30 -7.84
C ALA A 85 -2.13 3.37 -7.74
N SER A 86 -0.86 2.95 -7.75
CA SER A 86 0.29 3.85 -7.69
C SER A 86 0.36 4.76 -8.92
N SER A 87 0.09 4.24 -10.12
CA SER A 87 0.03 5.07 -11.32
C SER A 87 -1.10 6.10 -11.25
N VAL A 88 -2.26 5.71 -10.73
CA VAL A 88 -3.41 6.60 -10.58
C VAL A 88 -3.11 7.69 -9.55
N ALA A 89 -2.59 7.32 -8.37
CA ALA A 89 -2.23 8.26 -7.32
C ALA A 89 -1.17 9.26 -7.79
N ARG A 90 -0.14 8.81 -8.51
CA ARG A 90 0.89 9.69 -9.09
C ARG A 90 0.29 10.74 -10.02
N ASN A 91 -0.50 10.28 -10.99
CA ASN A 91 -1.07 11.15 -12.02
C ASN A 91 -2.05 12.15 -11.41
N GLY A 92 -2.89 11.69 -10.47
CA GLY A 92 -3.80 12.56 -9.73
C GLY A 92 -3.05 13.63 -8.93
N PHE A 93 -2.03 13.24 -8.17
CA PHE A 93 -1.21 14.18 -7.41
C PHE A 93 -0.52 15.21 -8.31
N SER A 94 0.14 14.77 -9.39
CA SER A 94 0.84 15.68 -10.31
C SER A 94 -0.12 16.66 -10.98
N GLU A 95 -1.32 16.22 -11.33
CA GLU A 95 -2.34 17.07 -11.94
C GLU A 95 -2.87 18.11 -10.95
N GLU A 96 -3.17 17.73 -9.70
CA GLU A 96 -3.59 18.67 -8.66
C GLU A 96 -2.49 19.69 -8.33
N LEU A 97 -1.23 19.24 -8.24
CA LEU A 97 -0.09 20.14 -8.01
C LEU A 97 0.07 21.12 -9.18
N ARG A 98 -0.05 20.65 -10.43
CA ARG A 98 -0.01 21.51 -11.62
C ARG A 98 -1.13 22.53 -11.65
N GLN A 99 -2.33 22.14 -11.20
CA GLN A 99 -3.47 23.06 -11.09
C GLN A 99 -3.24 24.11 -9.99
N ALA A 100 -2.67 23.72 -8.86
CA ALA A 100 -2.28 24.65 -7.80
C ALA A 100 -1.18 25.62 -8.28
N ASP A 101 -0.18 25.12 -9.00
CA ASP A 101 0.90 25.92 -9.59
C ASP A 101 0.37 26.96 -10.59
N ALA A 102 -0.59 26.58 -11.43
CA ALA A 102 -1.27 27.51 -12.35
C ALA A 102 -2.07 28.62 -11.64
N GLN A 103 -2.40 28.44 -10.36
CA GLN A 103 -3.07 29.44 -9.52
C GLN A 103 -2.10 30.31 -8.70
N GLY A 104 -0.79 30.03 -8.79
CA GLY A 104 0.27 30.78 -8.11
C GLY A 104 0.76 30.16 -6.81
N GLU A 105 1.82 30.75 -6.25
CA GLU A 105 2.59 30.22 -5.12
C GLU A 105 1.72 29.94 -3.87
N GLU A 106 0.79 30.84 -3.54
CA GLU A 106 -0.09 30.68 -2.38
C GLU A 106 -1.01 29.44 -2.51
N ALA A 107 -1.44 29.11 -3.73
CA ALA A 107 -2.24 27.92 -3.97
C ALA A 107 -1.41 26.64 -3.83
N VAL A 108 -0.15 26.64 -4.28
CA VAL A 108 0.81 25.55 -4.05
C VAL A 108 1.03 25.32 -2.55
N LEU A 109 1.28 26.40 -1.79
CA LEU A 109 1.46 26.31 -0.33
C LEU A 109 0.23 25.71 0.36
N ARG A 110 -0.98 26.18 0.02
CA ARG A 110 -2.22 25.60 0.55
C ARG A 110 -2.41 24.14 0.17
N PHE A 111 -2.10 23.78 -1.07
CA PHE A 111 -2.14 22.39 -1.54
C PHE A 111 -1.22 21.49 -0.70
N LEU A 112 0.04 21.90 -0.53
CA LEU A 112 1.04 21.14 0.24
C LEU A 112 0.68 21.06 1.72
N GLN A 113 0.22 22.16 2.33
CA GLN A 113 -0.22 22.17 3.72
C GLN A 113 -1.41 21.21 3.93
N SER A 114 -2.41 21.27 3.06
CA SER A 114 -3.57 20.39 3.12
C SER A 114 -3.19 18.90 2.95
N ARG A 115 -2.23 18.60 2.06
CA ARG A 115 -1.67 17.24 1.91
C ARG A 115 -0.93 16.80 3.16
N SER A 116 -0.09 17.67 3.73
CA SER A 116 0.65 17.42 4.97
C SER A 116 -0.27 17.00 6.12
N GLU A 117 -1.36 17.74 6.33
CA GLU A 117 -2.34 17.47 7.39
C GLU A 117 -3.03 16.11 7.19
N ARG A 118 -3.48 15.82 5.96
CA ARG A 118 -4.13 14.54 5.63
C ARG A 118 -3.18 13.35 5.83
N CYS A 119 -1.93 13.49 5.40
CA CYS A 119 -0.95 12.41 5.53
C CYS A 119 -0.51 12.21 6.96
N SER A 120 -0.34 13.28 7.73
CA SER A 120 -0.07 13.19 9.17
C SER A 120 -1.21 12.50 9.92
N ALA A 121 -2.47 12.84 9.61
CA ALA A 121 -3.63 12.17 10.19
C ALA A 121 -3.71 10.70 9.79
N LEU A 122 -3.45 10.37 8.52
CA LEU A 122 -3.41 8.98 8.05
C LEU A 122 -2.35 8.16 8.80
N MET A 123 -1.14 8.70 8.93
CA MET A 123 -0.05 8.03 9.66
C MET A 123 -0.41 7.85 11.13
N LYS A 124 -0.95 8.87 11.80
CA LYS A 124 -1.37 8.78 13.19
C LYS A 124 -2.45 7.74 13.43
N ASP A 125 -3.48 7.71 12.58
CA ASP A 125 -4.69 6.95 12.85
C ASP A 125 -4.67 5.54 12.25
N LYS A 126 -3.93 5.34 11.15
CA LYS A 126 -3.97 4.09 10.38
C LYS A 126 -2.64 3.36 10.33
N ALA A 127 -1.50 4.00 10.56
CA ALA A 127 -0.22 3.27 10.61
C ALA A 127 -0.21 2.17 11.68
N PRO A 128 -0.70 2.37 12.92
CA PRO A 128 -0.72 1.31 13.94
C PRO A 128 -1.61 0.12 13.54
N VAL A 129 -2.67 0.38 12.78
CA VAL A 129 -3.61 -0.65 12.32
C VAL A 129 -3.02 -1.49 11.19
N VAL A 130 -2.23 -0.87 10.32
CA VAL A 130 -1.65 -1.53 9.14
C VAL A 130 -0.27 -2.14 9.43
N ALA A 131 0.44 -1.70 10.47
CA ALA A 131 1.76 -2.22 10.82
C ALA A 131 1.85 -3.76 10.92
N PRO A 132 0.93 -4.48 11.60
CA PRO A 132 0.96 -5.94 11.63
C PRO A 132 0.78 -6.59 10.25
N ARG A 133 0.04 -5.94 9.34
CA ARG A 133 -0.13 -6.42 7.96
C ARG A 133 1.14 -6.24 7.15
N ILE A 134 1.88 -5.15 7.39
CA ILE A 134 3.21 -4.92 6.78
C ILE A 134 4.18 -6.00 7.22
N GLU A 135 4.24 -6.31 8.51
CA GLU A 135 5.09 -7.38 9.04
C GLU A 135 4.76 -8.73 8.39
N ALA A 136 3.47 -9.06 8.30
CA ALA A 136 3.02 -10.28 7.63
C ALA A 136 3.37 -10.30 6.13
N TYR A 137 3.23 -9.16 5.44
CA TYR A 137 3.59 -9.03 4.03
C TYR A 137 5.10 -9.23 3.82
N ILE A 138 5.94 -8.60 4.64
CA ILE A 138 7.41 -8.74 4.56
C ILE A 138 7.81 -10.21 4.76
N ALA A 139 7.27 -10.86 5.80
CA ALA A 139 7.54 -12.27 6.05
C ALA A 139 7.08 -13.16 4.88
N ALA A 140 5.94 -12.84 4.26
CA ALA A 140 5.46 -13.57 3.09
C ALA A 140 6.34 -13.32 1.85
N ASP A 141 6.84 -12.10 1.64
CA ASP A 141 7.72 -11.73 0.51
C ASP A 141 9.08 -12.42 0.65
N GLU A 142 9.65 -12.45 1.85
CA GLU A 142 10.87 -13.20 2.18
C GLU A 142 10.70 -14.71 1.94
N ALA A 143 9.50 -15.25 2.18
CA ALA A 143 9.16 -16.63 1.88
C ALA A 143 8.80 -16.89 0.40
N GLY A 144 8.72 -15.87 -0.46
CA GLY A 144 8.31 -15.99 -1.85
C GLY A 144 6.81 -16.30 -2.03
N THR A 145 6.00 -15.91 -1.06
CA THR A 145 4.56 -16.21 -0.96
C THR A 145 3.69 -14.95 -0.81
N ALA A 146 4.29 -13.77 -0.93
CA ALA A 146 3.55 -12.51 -0.88
C ALA A 146 2.48 -12.43 -1.99
N PRO A 147 1.33 -11.80 -1.68
CA PRO A 147 0.35 -11.35 -2.67
C PRO A 147 0.93 -10.56 -3.85
#